data_AF-A0A6G2JD67-F1
#
_entry.id   AF-A0A6G2JD67-F1
#
_cell.length_a   1.000
_cell.length_b   1.000
_cell.length_c   1.000
_cell.angle_alpha   90.00
_cell.angle_beta   90.00
_cell.angle_gamma   90.00
#
_symmetry.space_group_name_H-M   'P 1'
#
loop_
_entity.id
_entity.type
_entity.pdbx_description
1 polymer ?
#
loop_
_entity_poly.entity_id
_entity_poly.type
_entity_poly.pdbx_seq_one_letter_code
_entity_poly.pdbx_strand_id
1 'polypeptide(L)'
;MGGPLARRTTGAAMGGGATRPGRRGTRSHGSRTGRGVHGHGLARRNASRSTAPAVAGLPFGTGSAARFTSMTARPSLTFERRCWEAGETTVVGVDEVGRGAWAGPLTVGAVVVSPHGRVNGIRDSKALRPEVREQLFERIDDWARAWSVGHATAAECDELGMTDALRLATRRALDLLAAEPDRVLLDGKFNFVDWRPSRAIVEGDRRCLSIAAASIMAKVVRDRIMTVLAGDFPPYGFESNKGYPAPVHRAALATHGPCAIHRLSWSFTEALPDAEPVPSAAHSDASTALATYSTAFAGPDTTLF
;
A
#
# COMPACT_ATOMS: atom_id res chain seq x y z
N MET A 1 53.87 15.95 -32.22
CA MET A 1 54.88 15.05 -31.62
C MET A 1 54.16 13.89 -30.95
N GLY A 2 54.55 12.66 -31.27
CA GLY A 2 54.36 11.45 -30.44
C GLY A 2 52.95 10.82 -30.37
N GLY A 3 52.65 9.89 -31.28
CA GLY A 3 51.79 8.72 -30.95
C GLY A 3 52.64 7.56 -30.41
N PRO A 4 52.25 6.29 -30.62
CA PRO A 4 51.01 5.58 -30.21
C PRO A 4 51.35 4.19 -29.58
N LEU A 5 50.37 3.40 -29.09
CA LEU A 5 50.42 1.91 -28.96
C LEU A 5 49.12 1.43 -28.25
N ALA A 6 48.51 0.26 -28.46
CA ALA A 6 48.37 -0.70 -29.56
C ALA A 6 47.32 -1.75 -29.11
N ARG A 7 46.64 -2.35 -30.08
CA ARG A 7 45.64 -3.43 -29.95
C ARG A 7 46.25 -4.75 -29.42
N ARG A 8 45.43 -5.61 -28.81
CA ARG A 8 45.50 -7.08 -29.00
C ARG A 8 44.10 -7.71 -29.07
N THR A 9 43.97 -8.61 -30.03
CA THR A 9 42.86 -9.51 -30.38
C THR A 9 43.27 -10.98 -30.16
N THR A 10 42.29 -11.90 -30.29
CA THR A 10 42.29 -13.40 -30.45
C THR A 10 41.74 -14.14 -29.22
N GLY A 11 40.86 -15.15 -29.26
CA GLY A 11 40.15 -15.97 -30.27
C GLY A 11 39.36 -17.06 -29.50
N ALA A 12 38.07 -17.33 -29.77
CA ALA A 12 37.48 -18.38 -30.64
C ALA A 12 37.71 -19.87 -30.25
N ALA A 13 36.61 -20.60 -29.96
CA ALA A 13 36.27 -22.03 -30.29
C ALA A 13 35.22 -22.57 -29.27
N MET A 14 33.97 -22.95 -29.59
CA MET A 14 33.40 -24.01 -30.47
C MET A 14 33.15 -25.37 -29.79
N GLY A 15 31.90 -25.87 -29.91
CA GLY A 15 31.44 -27.26 -29.72
C GLY A 15 30.48 -27.47 -28.55
N GLY A 16 29.28 -28.06 -28.63
CA GLY A 16 28.58 -28.82 -29.69
C GLY A 16 27.83 -30.03 -29.07
N GLY A 17 26.57 -30.28 -29.48
CA GLY A 17 25.81 -31.54 -29.25
C GLY A 17 24.74 -31.48 -28.14
N ALA A 18 23.43 -31.32 -28.40
CA ALA A 18 22.44 -32.20 -29.05
C ALA A 18 22.00 -33.43 -28.23
N THR A 19 20.74 -33.47 -27.77
CA THR A 19 19.67 -34.48 -28.06
C THR A 19 18.55 -34.54 -26.98
N ARG A 20 17.28 -34.43 -27.44
CA ARG A 20 16.05 -34.98 -26.78
C ARG A 20 15.89 -36.47 -27.24
N PRO A 21 14.86 -37.30 -26.91
CA PRO A 21 13.58 -37.04 -26.23
C PRO A 21 13.02 -38.21 -25.34
N GLY A 22 11.79 -38.05 -24.83
CA GLY A 22 10.88 -39.12 -24.35
C GLY A 22 10.64 -39.09 -22.83
N ARG A 23 9.46 -39.37 -22.26
CA ARG A 23 8.31 -40.15 -22.75
C ARG A 23 7.08 -39.88 -21.86
N ARG A 24 5.91 -40.16 -22.42
CA ARG A 24 4.53 -40.08 -21.89
C ARG A 24 4.24 -40.96 -20.66
N GLY A 25 3.16 -40.59 -19.96
CA GLY A 25 2.25 -41.51 -19.23
C GLY A 25 1.33 -40.75 -18.27
N THR A 26 0.21 -40.18 -18.72
CA THR A 26 -1.16 -40.73 -18.60
C THR A 26 -1.42 -41.63 -17.37
N ARG A 27 -2.34 -41.22 -16.48
CA ARG A 27 -3.68 -41.83 -16.31
C ARG A 27 -4.47 -41.15 -15.19
N SER A 28 -5.65 -40.69 -15.57
CA SER A 28 -6.83 -40.50 -14.74
C SER A 28 -7.35 -41.85 -14.22
N HIS A 29 -8.12 -41.84 -13.13
CA HIS A 29 -9.42 -42.52 -12.93
C HIS A 29 -9.74 -42.56 -11.43
N GLY A 30 -11.00 -42.28 -11.06
CA GLY A 30 -11.48 -42.56 -9.70
C GLY A 30 -12.67 -41.71 -9.24
N SER A 31 -13.77 -41.75 -9.99
CA SER A 31 -15.10 -41.28 -9.57
C SER A 31 -15.71 -42.17 -8.49
N ARG A 32 -16.49 -41.57 -7.58
CA ARG A 32 -17.63 -42.16 -6.81
C ARG A 32 -18.25 -41.05 -5.97
N THR A 33 -19.34 -40.37 -6.35
CA THR A 33 -20.78 -40.72 -6.37
C THR A 33 -21.34 -41.31 -5.07
N GLY A 34 -22.38 -40.64 -4.55
CA GLY A 34 -23.27 -41.08 -3.46
C GLY A 34 -23.67 -39.87 -2.61
N ARG A 35 -24.60 -38.99 -3.01
CA ARG A 35 -26.07 -39.11 -2.93
C ARG A 35 -26.57 -39.70 -1.60
N GLY A 36 -27.20 -38.83 -0.82
CA GLY A 36 -28.04 -39.15 0.33
C GLY A 36 -28.92 -37.94 0.66
N VAL A 37 -30.07 -37.85 0.00
CA VAL A 37 -31.16 -36.89 0.24
C VAL A 37 -32.19 -37.60 1.15
N HIS A 38 -32.96 -36.80 1.89
CA HIS A 38 -34.24 -37.06 2.58
C HIS A 38 -34.13 -36.62 4.05
N GLY A 39 -35.04 -35.85 4.63
CA GLY A 39 -36.31 -35.33 4.14
C GLY A 39 -37.05 -34.67 5.32
N HIS A 40 -37.83 -33.64 4.96
CA HIS A 40 -39.08 -33.15 5.54
C HIS A 40 -39.47 -33.49 6.99
N GLY A 41 -39.91 -32.44 7.70
CA GLY A 41 -40.82 -32.56 8.85
C GLY A 41 -41.29 -31.22 9.39
N LEU A 42 -42.34 -30.65 8.78
CA LEU A 42 -43.11 -29.51 9.31
C LEU A 42 -43.97 -29.92 10.51
N ALA A 43 -44.12 -29.02 11.50
CA ALA A 43 -45.39 -28.70 12.21
C ALA A 43 -45.13 -27.52 13.19
N ARG A 44 -45.55 -26.28 12.91
CA ARG A 44 -46.87 -25.65 13.18
C ARG A 44 -47.33 -25.60 14.65
N ARG A 45 -47.41 -24.34 15.14
CA ARG A 45 -48.42 -23.73 16.05
C ARG A 45 -48.32 -24.16 17.53
N ASN A 46 -48.60 -23.35 18.56
CA ASN A 46 -49.47 -22.19 18.67
C ASN A 46 -49.13 -21.37 19.95
N ALA A 47 -49.33 -20.05 19.85
CA ALA A 47 -49.95 -19.14 20.82
C ALA A 47 -49.63 -19.19 22.35
N SER A 48 -49.21 -18.01 22.82
CA SER A 48 -49.85 -17.19 23.88
C SER A 48 -49.27 -17.14 25.31
N ARG A 49 -49.13 -15.88 25.75
CA ARG A 49 -49.20 -15.32 27.13
C ARG A 49 -48.13 -15.80 28.12
N SER A 50 -47.15 -14.93 28.43
CA SER A 50 -47.21 -13.87 29.45
C SER A 50 -47.26 -14.41 30.88
N THR A 51 -46.08 -14.66 31.44
CA THR A 51 -45.78 -14.52 32.88
C THR A 51 -44.29 -14.20 33.01
N ALA A 52 -43.97 -13.06 33.61
CA ALA A 52 -42.61 -12.75 34.05
C ALA A 52 -42.29 -13.57 35.31
N PRO A 53 -41.08 -14.15 35.44
CA PRO A 53 -40.57 -14.51 36.74
C PRO A 53 -39.40 -13.61 37.16
N ALA A 54 -39.52 -13.19 38.41
CA ALA A 54 -38.52 -12.85 39.41
C ALA A 54 -37.04 -12.94 39.00
N VAL A 55 -36.37 -11.83 39.28
CA VAL A 55 -34.93 -11.67 39.43
C VAL A 55 -34.44 -12.59 40.55
N ALA A 56 -33.65 -13.61 40.22
CA ALA A 56 -32.90 -14.42 41.16
C ALA A 56 -31.45 -14.51 40.67
N GLY A 57 -30.54 -13.97 41.48
CA GLY A 57 -29.11 -13.89 41.19
C GLY A 57 -28.47 -15.27 41.09
N LEU A 58 -27.52 -15.37 40.16
CA LEU A 58 -26.54 -16.45 40.08
C LEU A 58 -25.14 -15.83 39.87
N PRO A 59 -24.10 -16.53 40.33
CA PRO A 59 -22.88 -15.90 40.84
C PRO A 59 -21.97 -15.42 39.72
N PHE A 60 -21.19 -14.40 40.08
CA PHE A 60 -20.06 -13.85 39.33
C PHE A 60 -19.10 -14.98 38.90
N GLY A 61 -19.31 -15.51 37.70
CA GLY A 61 -18.32 -16.30 37.01
C GLY A 61 -17.18 -15.36 36.63
N THR A 62 -16.06 -15.47 37.31
CA THR A 62 -14.79 -14.85 36.92
C THR A 62 -14.32 -15.50 35.62
N GLY A 63 -14.95 -15.12 34.51
CA GLY A 63 -14.40 -15.31 33.19
C GLY A 63 -13.14 -14.46 33.14
N SER A 64 -11.99 -15.13 33.28
CA SER A 64 -10.71 -14.58 32.89
C SER A 64 -10.90 -13.96 31.51
N ALA A 65 -10.93 -12.63 31.47
CA ALA A 65 -10.82 -11.89 30.24
C ALA A 65 -9.45 -12.25 29.69
N ALA A 66 -9.41 -13.29 28.86
CA ALA A 66 -8.29 -13.59 28.02
C ALA A 66 -8.07 -12.32 27.22
N ARG A 67 -7.13 -11.51 27.70
CA ARG A 67 -6.61 -10.36 26.99
C ARG A 67 -6.07 -10.94 25.69
N PHE A 68 -6.86 -10.85 24.62
CA PHE A 68 -6.35 -10.91 23.27
C PHE A 68 -5.52 -9.66 23.05
N THR A 69 -4.39 -9.54 23.77
CA THR A 69 -3.24 -8.84 23.25
C THR A 69 -2.77 -9.67 22.08
N SER A 70 -3.38 -9.43 20.91
CA SER A 70 -2.69 -9.67 19.65
C SER A 70 -1.36 -8.94 19.79
N MET A 71 -0.30 -9.68 20.09
CA MET A 71 1.05 -9.22 19.90
C MET A 71 1.14 -8.98 18.40
N THR A 72 0.82 -7.76 17.97
CA THR A 72 1.04 -7.31 16.60
C THR A 72 2.48 -7.66 16.27
N ALA A 73 2.64 -8.60 15.32
CA ALA A 73 3.94 -9.09 14.93
C ALA A 73 4.80 -7.89 14.55
N ARG A 74 5.98 -7.79 15.15
CA ARG A 74 6.91 -6.71 14.85
C ARG A 74 7.61 -7.06 13.53
N PRO A 75 7.61 -6.16 12.53
CA PRO A 75 8.35 -6.40 11.31
C PRO A 75 9.84 -6.60 11.63
N SER A 76 10.50 -7.42 10.83
CA SER A 76 11.90 -7.81 11.03
C SER A 76 12.66 -7.71 9.72
N LEU A 77 13.99 -7.65 9.80
CA LEU A 77 14.88 -7.66 8.63
C LEU A 77 15.03 -9.06 7.99
N THR A 78 14.06 -9.96 8.16
CA THR A 78 14.21 -11.36 7.70
C THR A 78 14.22 -11.47 6.17
N PHE A 79 13.46 -10.63 5.47
CA PHE A 79 13.42 -10.66 4.01
C PHE A 79 14.64 -9.96 3.42
N GLU A 80 15.00 -8.82 4.00
CA GLU A 80 16.14 -8.00 3.64
C GLU A 80 17.44 -8.76 3.84
N ARG A 81 17.59 -9.51 4.95
CA ARG A 81 18.75 -10.37 5.17
C ARG A 81 18.91 -11.45 4.11
N ARG A 82 17.82 -12.09 3.69
CA ARG A 82 17.89 -13.11 2.62
C ARG A 82 18.35 -12.52 1.29
N CYS A 83 17.95 -11.28 1.00
CA CYS A 83 18.41 -10.53 -0.15
C CYS A 83 19.92 -10.22 -0.05
N TRP A 84 20.37 -9.70 1.09
CA TRP A 84 21.78 -9.42 1.32
C TRP A 84 22.67 -10.67 1.29
N GLU A 85 22.20 -11.80 1.84
CA GLU A 85 22.86 -13.11 1.76
C GLU A 85 22.96 -13.63 0.32
N ALA A 86 22.04 -13.22 -0.56
CA ALA A 86 22.09 -13.53 -1.99
C ALA A 86 22.97 -12.57 -2.80
N GLY A 87 23.65 -11.61 -2.14
CA GLY A 87 24.54 -10.63 -2.78
C GLY A 87 23.84 -9.37 -3.29
N GLU A 88 22.54 -9.19 -3.02
CA GLU A 88 21.81 -7.96 -3.34
C GLU A 88 22.24 -6.84 -2.37
N THR A 89 22.51 -5.64 -2.86
CA THR A 89 23.04 -4.52 -2.04
C THR A 89 22.02 -3.40 -1.81
N THR A 90 21.11 -3.19 -2.76
CA THR A 90 20.05 -2.18 -2.72
C THR A 90 18.69 -2.85 -2.64
N VAL A 91 18.22 -3.09 -1.42
CA VAL A 91 16.92 -3.70 -1.13
C VAL A 91 15.95 -2.61 -0.71
N VAL A 92 14.89 -2.43 -1.50
CA VAL A 92 13.88 -1.39 -1.30
C VAL A 92 12.58 -2.02 -0.80
N GLY A 93 12.03 -1.51 0.30
CA GLY A 93 10.65 -1.76 0.69
C GLY A 93 9.71 -0.73 0.08
N VAL A 94 8.53 -1.16 -0.38
CA VAL A 94 7.53 -0.32 -1.02
C VAL A 94 6.15 -0.62 -0.44
N ASP A 95 5.40 0.43 -0.11
CA ASP A 95 4.01 0.36 0.36
C ASP A 95 3.21 1.59 -0.07
N GLU A 96 1.89 1.45 -0.20
CA GLU A 96 0.98 2.50 -0.63
C GLU A 96 0.00 2.99 0.45
N VAL A 97 -0.47 4.22 0.25
CA VAL A 97 -1.53 4.83 1.05
C VAL A 97 -2.48 5.64 0.16
N GLY A 98 -3.75 5.70 0.55
CA GLY A 98 -4.75 6.48 -0.16
C GLY A 98 -5.49 5.72 -1.24
N ARG A 99 -5.29 4.41 -1.37
CA ARG A 99 -6.01 3.58 -2.36
C ARG A 99 -7.54 3.62 -2.19
N GLY A 100 -8.02 3.60 -0.95
CA GLY A 100 -9.45 3.69 -0.62
C GLY A 100 -9.97 5.11 -0.34
N ALA A 101 -9.17 6.15 -0.62
CA ALA A 101 -9.61 7.53 -0.45
C ALA A 101 -10.42 8.00 -1.67
N TRP A 102 -11.40 8.84 -1.42
CA TRP A 102 -12.23 9.52 -2.42
C TRP A 102 -11.60 10.79 -2.97
N ALA A 103 -10.67 11.39 -2.21
CA ALA A 103 -9.97 12.60 -2.58
C ALA A 103 -8.47 12.51 -2.30
N GLY A 104 -7.71 13.30 -3.05
CA GLY A 104 -6.26 13.43 -2.97
C GLY A 104 -5.48 12.31 -3.66
N PRO A 105 -4.15 12.39 -3.63
CA PRO A 105 -3.30 11.49 -4.38
C PRO A 105 -3.30 10.08 -3.80
N LEU A 106 -3.07 9.09 -4.68
CA LEU A 106 -2.50 7.80 -4.30
C LEU A 106 -1.00 8.01 -4.09
N THR A 107 -0.46 7.54 -2.97
CA THR A 107 0.93 7.83 -2.59
C THR A 107 1.65 6.53 -2.26
N VAL A 108 2.87 6.39 -2.73
CA VAL A 108 3.73 5.22 -2.54
C VAL A 108 5.04 5.68 -1.91
N GLY A 109 5.43 5.06 -0.81
CA GLY A 109 6.75 5.24 -0.21
C GLY A 109 7.70 4.17 -0.71
N ALA A 110 8.97 4.52 -0.86
CA ALA A 110 10.05 3.58 -1.15
C ALA A 110 11.21 3.84 -0.18
N VAL A 111 11.70 2.80 0.51
CA VAL A 111 12.75 2.92 1.54
C VAL A 111 13.83 1.86 1.33
N VAL A 112 15.07 2.31 1.15
CA VAL A 112 16.28 1.48 1.21
C VAL A 112 16.75 1.45 2.66
N VAL A 113 16.61 0.30 3.32
CA VAL A 113 17.04 0.16 4.72
C VAL A 113 18.52 -0.16 4.84
N SER A 114 19.15 0.33 5.92
CA SER A 114 20.52 -0.02 6.25
C SER A 114 20.61 -1.46 6.80
N PRO A 115 21.66 -2.24 6.43
CA PRO A 115 21.96 -3.51 7.08
C PRO A 115 22.45 -3.34 8.53
N HIS A 116 22.81 -2.10 8.92
CA HIS A 116 23.30 -1.76 10.24
C HIS A 116 22.27 -0.95 11.03
N GLY A 117 22.13 -1.27 12.31
CA GLY A 117 21.18 -0.60 13.19
C GLY A 117 19.71 -0.94 12.89
N ARG A 118 18.81 -0.39 13.69
CA ARG A 118 17.35 -0.46 13.48
C ARG A 118 16.65 0.65 14.24
N VAL A 119 15.58 1.18 13.66
CA VAL A 119 14.65 2.07 14.35
C VAL A 119 13.65 1.24 15.13
N ASN A 120 13.66 1.39 16.46
CA ASN A 120 12.67 0.74 17.32
C ASN A 120 11.31 1.43 17.22
N GLY A 121 10.24 0.62 17.14
CA GLY A 121 8.85 1.10 17.14
C GLY A 121 8.16 1.06 15.79
N ILE A 122 8.90 0.77 14.69
CA ILE A 122 8.33 0.54 13.37
C ILE A 122 7.37 -0.67 13.42
N ARG A 123 6.18 -0.46 12.90
CA ARG A 123 5.06 -1.41 12.74
C ARG A 123 4.06 -0.81 11.74
N ASP A 124 3.04 -1.57 11.39
CA ASP A 124 1.87 -1.13 10.61
C ASP A 124 1.48 0.32 10.96
N SER A 125 1.57 1.21 9.97
CA SER A 125 1.36 2.65 10.15
C SER A 125 -0.06 2.99 10.62
N LYS A 126 -1.05 2.11 10.40
CA LYS A 126 -2.42 2.29 10.88
C LYS A 126 -2.55 1.96 12.35
N ALA A 127 -1.65 1.15 12.91
CA ALA A 127 -1.59 0.83 14.33
C ALA A 127 -0.86 1.92 15.16
N LEU A 128 -0.33 2.96 14.51
CA LEU A 128 0.40 4.04 15.13
C LEU A 128 -0.47 5.30 15.25
N ARG A 129 -0.36 6.00 16.39
CA ARG A 129 -0.92 7.35 16.54
C ARG A 129 -0.16 8.34 15.64
N PRO A 130 -0.81 9.41 15.15
CA PRO A 130 -0.17 10.40 14.27
C PRO A 130 1.15 10.93 14.81
N GLU A 131 1.21 11.31 16.08
CA GLU A 131 2.41 11.90 16.70
C GLU A 131 3.58 10.90 16.75
N VAL A 132 3.26 9.61 16.94
CA VAL A 132 4.28 8.55 16.95
C VAL A 132 4.77 8.28 15.53
N ARG A 133 3.92 8.42 14.50
CA ARG A 133 4.36 8.31 13.11
C ARG A 133 5.28 9.45 12.72
N GLU A 134 4.96 10.69 13.10
CA GLU A 134 5.82 11.85 12.85
C GLU A 134 7.20 11.66 13.50
N GLN A 135 7.26 11.21 14.76
CA GLN A 135 8.53 10.88 15.41
C GLN A 135 9.29 9.72 14.73
N LEU A 136 8.57 8.73 14.21
CA LEU A 136 9.20 7.63 13.47
C LEU A 136 9.66 8.05 12.08
N PHE A 137 8.99 9.01 11.44
CA PHE A 137 9.38 9.56 10.15
C PHE A 137 10.79 10.13 10.21
N GLU A 138 11.07 11.05 11.14
CA GLU A 138 12.41 11.64 11.33
C GLU A 138 13.47 10.58 11.62
N ARG A 139 13.12 9.58 12.46
CA ARG A 139 14.06 8.50 12.79
C ARG A 139 14.32 7.55 11.63
N ILE A 140 13.35 7.37 10.73
CA ILE A 140 13.50 6.55 9.52
C ILE A 140 14.31 7.34 8.50
N ASP A 141 14.08 8.64 8.33
CA ASP A 141 14.87 9.54 7.49
C ASP A 141 16.37 9.44 7.85
N ASP A 142 16.70 9.58 9.13
CA ASP A 142 18.08 9.46 9.63
C ASP A 142 18.71 8.07 9.44
N TRP A 143 17.91 7.00 9.47
CA TRP A 143 18.40 5.61 9.46
C TRP A 143 18.43 4.97 8.08
N ALA A 144 17.51 5.34 7.20
CA ALA A 144 17.43 4.80 5.85
C ALA A 144 18.66 5.22 5.05
N ARG A 145 19.15 4.33 4.18
CA ARG A 145 20.22 4.69 3.23
C ARG A 145 19.73 5.65 2.15
N ALA A 146 18.47 5.51 1.78
CA ALA A 146 17.73 6.39 0.88
C ALA A 146 16.24 6.12 1.06
N TRP A 147 15.41 7.13 0.81
CA TRP A 147 13.98 6.95 0.68
C TRP A 147 13.41 8.01 -0.25
N SER A 148 12.20 7.76 -0.73
CA SER A 148 11.46 8.67 -1.58
C SER A 148 9.96 8.40 -1.48
N VAL A 149 9.17 9.34 -1.98
CA VAL A 149 7.72 9.18 -2.10
C VAL A 149 7.29 9.58 -3.51
N GLY A 150 6.49 8.73 -4.13
CA GLY A 150 5.88 8.98 -5.43
C GLY A 150 4.35 9.09 -5.32
N HIS A 151 3.76 9.90 -6.18
CA HIS A 151 2.33 10.17 -6.16
C HIS A 151 1.69 9.90 -7.52
N ALA A 152 0.42 9.49 -7.51
CA ALA A 152 -0.49 9.64 -8.64
C ALA A 152 -1.65 10.55 -8.20
N THR A 153 -1.94 11.57 -9.00
CA THR A 153 -2.98 12.57 -8.70
C THR A 153 -4.38 11.94 -8.77
N ALA A 154 -5.40 12.64 -8.25
CA ALA A 154 -6.78 12.18 -8.39
C ALA A 154 -7.19 12.01 -9.86
N ALA A 155 -6.79 12.96 -10.73
CA ALA A 155 -7.04 12.90 -12.16
C ALA A 155 -6.33 11.71 -12.83
N GLU A 156 -5.07 11.43 -12.47
CA GLU A 156 -4.35 10.25 -12.98
C GLU A 156 -4.96 8.94 -12.48
N CYS A 157 -5.47 8.91 -11.24
CA CYS A 157 -6.23 7.76 -10.75
C CYS A 157 -7.51 7.51 -11.57
N ASP A 158 -8.20 8.58 -11.97
CA ASP A 158 -9.39 8.48 -12.81
C ASP A 158 -9.08 8.07 -14.25
N GLU A 159 -8.02 8.64 -14.84
CA GLU A 159 -7.62 8.40 -16.23
C GLU A 159 -7.05 6.98 -16.43
N LEU A 160 -6.18 6.54 -15.52
CA LEU A 160 -5.44 5.28 -15.66
C LEU A 160 -6.16 4.11 -14.97
N GLY A 161 -7.07 4.40 -14.05
CA GLY A 161 -7.55 3.43 -13.08
C GLY A 161 -6.52 3.11 -11.99
N MET A 162 -7.01 2.53 -10.89
CA MET A 162 -6.22 2.41 -9.66
C MET A 162 -4.98 1.51 -9.77
N THR A 163 -4.99 0.49 -10.62
CA THR A 163 -3.83 -0.40 -10.79
C THR A 163 -2.69 0.31 -11.49
N ASP A 164 -2.96 1.01 -12.59
CA ASP A 164 -1.92 1.69 -13.35
C ASP A 164 -1.48 2.99 -12.67
N ALA A 165 -2.38 3.67 -11.96
CA ALA A 165 -1.99 4.76 -11.07
C ALA A 165 -1.06 4.30 -9.94
N LEU A 166 -1.27 3.11 -9.36
CA LEU A 166 -0.34 2.52 -8.39
C LEU A 166 1.03 2.25 -9.01
N ARG A 167 1.06 1.69 -10.22
CA ARG A 167 2.30 1.45 -10.97
C ARG A 167 3.03 2.75 -11.28
N LEU A 168 2.30 3.81 -11.67
CA LEU A 168 2.85 5.15 -11.92
C LEU A 168 3.45 5.78 -10.66
N ALA A 169 2.71 5.80 -9.55
CA ALA A 169 3.19 6.33 -8.28
C ALA A 169 4.43 5.58 -7.79
N THR A 170 4.45 4.25 -7.98
CA THR A 170 5.60 3.41 -7.61
C THR A 170 6.82 3.68 -8.49
N ARG A 171 6.63 3.83 -9.81
CA ARG A 171 7.70 4.23 -10.72
C ARG A 171 8.30 5.57 -10.30
N ARG A 172 7.46 6.57 -10.01
CA ARG A 172 7.92 7.88 -9.51
C ARG A 172 8.70 7.77 -8.20
N ALA A 173 8.25 6.95 -7.26
CA ALA A 173 8.98 6.72 -6.02
C ALA A 173 10.37 6.11 -6.32
N LEU A 174 10.42 5.02 -7.09
CA LEU A 174 11.68 4.33 -7.40
C LEU A 174 12.64 5.18 -8.23
N ASP A 175 12.15 5.99 -9.18
CA ASP A 175 12.98 6.84 -10.04
C ASP A 175 13.61 8.01 -9.24
N LEU A 176 13.01 8.40 -8.11
CA LEU A 176 13.57 9.39 -7.17
C LEU A 176 14.61 8.80 -6.21
N LEU A 177 14.72 7.48 -6.09
CA LEU A 177 15.82 6.87 -5.37
C LEU A 177 17.07 7.01 -6.24
N ALA A 178 18.08 7.76 -5.76
CA ALA A 178 19.37 7.91 -6.44
C ALA A 178 20.19 6.60 -6.59
N ALA A 179 19.58 5.44 -6.29
CA ALA A 179 20.19 4.12 -6.37
C ALA A 179 19.25 3.15 -7.09
N GLU A 180 19.81 2.36 -8.01
CA GLU A 180 19.05 1.32 -8.73
C GLU A 180 18.75 0.13 -7.79
N PRO A 181 17.47 -0.26 -7.62
CA PRO A 181 17.12 -1.37 -6.74
C PRO A 181 17.55 -2.72 -7.30
N ASP A 182 18.37 -3.47 -6.56
CA ASP A 182 18.64 -4.90 -6.82
C ASP A 182 17.39 -5.74 -6.53
N ARG A 183 16.58 -5.29 -5.55
CA ARG A 183 15.33 -5.95 -5.16
C ARG A 183 14.32 -4.97 -4.63
N VAL A 184 13.09 -5.08 -5.12
CA VAL A 184 11.91 -4.42 -4.57
C VAL A 184 11.07 -5.42 -3.78
N LEU A 185 10.77 -5.10 -2.52
CA LEU A 185 9.87 -5.84 -1.65
C LEU A 185 8.57 -5.06 -1.54
N LEU A 186 7.47 -5.65 -2.00
CA LEU A 186 6.15 -5.01 -2.12
C LEU A 186 5.20 -5.52 -1.05
N ASP A 187 4.41 -4.64 -0.43
CA ASP A 187 3.28 -5.10 0.37
C ASP A 187 2.21 -5.78 -0.50
N GLY A 188 1.57 -6.81 0.05
CA GLY A 188 0.40 -7.45 -0.54
C GLY A 188 0.68 -8.72 -1.35
N LYS A 189 -0.34 -9.13 -2.10
CA LYS A 189 -0.38 -10.43 -2.79
C LYS A 189 0.13 -10.39 -4.23
N PHE A 190 0.06 -9.22 -4.86
CA PHE A 190 0.27 -9.08 -6.30
C PHE A 190 1.57 -8.33 -6.55
N ASN A 191 2.42 -8.89 -7.41
CA ASN A 191 3.57 -8.17 -7.92
C ASN A 191 3.11 -7.28 -9.08
N PHE A 192 2.95 -5.98 -8.81
CA PHE A 192 2.64 -4.98 -9.83
C PHE A 192 3.90 -4.25 -10.36
N VAL A 193 5.10 -4.64 -9.92
CA VAL A 193 6.38 -4.10 -10.39
C VAL A 193 7.12 -5.18 -11.18
N ASP A 194 6.67 -5.41 -12.41
CA ASP A 194 7.22 -6.43 -13.32
C ASP A 194 8.44 -5.96 -14.13
N TRP A 195 8.76 -4.66 -14.10
CA TRP A 195 9.91 -4.06 -14.79
C TRP A 195 11.18 -3.96 -13.92
N ARG A 196 11.12 -4.42 -12.67
CA ARG A 196 12.25 -4.53 -11.75
C ARG A 196 12.25 -5.91 -11.07
N PRO A 197 13.40 -6.41 -10.57
CA PRO A 197 13.42 -7.59 -9.73
C PRO A 197 12.61 -7.34 -8.45
N SER A 198 11.42 -7.95 -8.36
CA SER A 198 10.46 -7.62 -7.30
C SER A 198 9.89 -8.87 -6.64
N ARG A 199 9.44 -8.73 -5.39
CA ARG A 199 8.78 -9.79 -4.62
C ARG A 199 7.64 -9.20 -3.79
N ALA A 200 6.43 -9.71 -4.02
CA ALA A 200 5.28 -9.41 -3.16
C ALA A 200 5.34 -10.23 -1.85
N ILE A 201 5.04 -9.57 -0.74
CA ILE A 201 5.00 -10.14 0.60
C ILE A 201 3.62 -9.85 1.20
N VAL A 202 2.84 -10.91 1.42
CA VAL A 202 1.53 -10.82 2.07
C VAL A 202 1.71 -10.32 3.51
N GLU A 203 1.01 -9.22 3.85
CA GLU A 203 1.16 -8.50 5.12
C GLU A 203 2.62 -8.10 5.37
N GLY A 204 3.24 -7.53 4.33
CA GLY A 204 4.63 -7.10 4.33
C GLY A 204 4.88 -6.01 5.37
N ASP A 205 3.95 -5.09 5.57
CA ASP A 205 3.98 -4.05 6.61
C ASP A 205 4.14 -4.60 8.05
N ARG A 206 3.71 -5.83 8.29
CA ARG A 206 3.81 -6.53 9.58
C ARG A 206 5.03 -7.44 9.69
N ARG A 207 5.71 -7.72 8.59
CA ARG A 207 6.72 -8.79 8.52
C ARG A 207 8.09 -8.32 8.02
N CYS A 208 8.12 -7.33 7.15
CA CYS A 208 9.27 -6.78 6.47
C CYS A 208 9.51 -5.34 6.96
N LEU A 209 10.71 -5.07 7.46
CA LEU A 209 11.00 -3.79 8.10
C LEU A 209 11.05 -2.63 7.08
N SER A 210 11.58 -2.87 5.88
CA SER A 210 11.63 -1.89 4.81
C SER A 210 10.23 -1.50 4.31
N ILE A 211 9.33 -2.48 4.13
CA ILE A 211 7.92 -2.23 3.76
C ILE A 211 7.22 -1.43 4.86
N ALA A 212 7.40 -1.84 6.12
CA ALA A 212 6.82 -1.13 7.25
C ALA A 212 7.32 0.32 7.35
N ALA A 213 8.62 0.55 7.11
CA ALA A 213 9.19 1.90 7.04
C ALA A 213 8.57 2.71 5.89
N ALA A 214 8.48 2.13 4.68
CA ALA A 214 7.84 2.75 3.52
C ALA A 214 6.38 3.14 3.79
N SER A 215 5.63 2.29 4.51
CA SER A 215 4.24 2.58 4.91
C SER A 215 4.13 3.85 5.76
N ILE A 216 5.10 4.07 6.67
CA ILE A 216 5.13 5.24 7.55
C ILE A 216 5.48 6.47 6.75
N MET A 217 6.54 6.41 5.91
CA MET A 217 6.96 7.52 5.07
C MET A 217 5.83 7.97 4.15
N ALA A 218 5.18 7.02 3.45
CA ALA A 218 4.05 7.30 2.57
C ALA A 218 2.88 7.94 3.34
N LYS A 219 2.53 7.38 4.51
CA LYS A 219 1.41 7.85 5.33
C LYS A 219 1.60 9.27 5.82
N VAL A 220 2.79 9.58 6.36
CA VAL A 220 3.11 10.90 6.91
C VAL A 220 3.11 11.94 5.79
N VAL A 221 3.80 11.69 4.68
CA VAL A 221 3.83 12.63 3.55
C VAL A 221 2.43 12.86 2.98
N ARG A 222 1.64 11.80 2.76
CA ARG A 222 0.27 11.95 2.26
C ARG A 222 -0.62 12.72 3.25
N ASP A 223 -0.51 12.45 4.54
CA ASP A 223 -1.31 13.15 5.55
C ASP A 223 -0.97 14.63 5.62
N ARG A 224 0.33 14.99 5.49
CA ARG A 224 0.79 16.38 5.38
C ARG A 224 0.18 17.05 4.15
N ILE A 225 0.24 16.43 2.97
CA ILE A 225 -0.41 16.94 1.74
C ILE A 225 -1.90 17.20 1.95
N MET A 226 -2.63 16.22 2.50
CA MET A 226 -4.07 16.37 2.72
C MET A 226 -4.40 17.45 3.76
N THR A 227 -3.56 17.66 4.78
CA THR A 227 -3.73 18.76 5.74
C THR A 227 -3.59 20.11 5.07
N VAL A 228 -2.60 20.26 4.17
CA VAL A 228 -2.41 21.55 3.49
C VAL A 228 -3.56 21.83 2.52
N LEU A 229 -3.94 20.85 1.69
CA LEU A 229 -5.06 20.98 0.76
C LEU A 229 -6.41 21.23 1.45
N ALA A 230 -6.56 20.85 2.73
CA ALA A 230 -7.79 21.08 3.47
C ALA A 230 -8.15 22.57 3.59
N GLY A 231 -7.14 23.46 3.60
CA GLY A 231 -7.35 24.90 3.68
C GLY A 231 -8.15 25.46 2.49
N ASP A 232 -7.96 24.88 1.30
CA ASP A 232 -8.63 25.30 0.06
C ASP A 232 -10.03 24.70 -0.07
N PHE A 233 -10.31 23.62 0.68
CA PHE A 233 -11.59 22.90 0.63
C PHE A 233 -12.18 22.64 2.04
N PRO A 234 -12.46 23.69 2.85
CA PRO A 234 -12.89 23.51 4.24
C PRO A 234 -14.12 22.62 4.47
N PRO A 235 -15.18 22.65 3.62
CA PRO A 235 -16.39 21.87 3.88
C PRO A 235 -16.15 20.36 3.99
N TYR A 236 -15.11 19.83 3.35
CA TYR A 236 -14.90 18.38 3.21
C TYR A 236 -14.13 17.75 4.38
N GLY A 237 -13.55 18.54 5.29
CA GLY A 237 -12.85 18.06 6.50
C GLY A 237 -11.60 17.22 6.22
N PHE A 238 -10.87 17.52 5.14
CA PHE A 238 -9.72 16.75 4.68
C PHE A 238 -8.56 16.70 5.68
N GLU A 239 -8.43 17.70 6.54
CA GLU A 239 -7.46 17.76 7.63
C GLU A 239 -7.66 16.62 8.64
N SER A 240 -8.88 16.09 8.76
CA SER A 240 -9.19 14.97 9.65
C SER A 240 -9.30 13.67 8.88
N ASN A 241 -10.17 13.62 7.85
CA ASN A 241 -10.48 12.37 7.16
C ASN A 241 -9.46 11.99 6.07
N LYS A 242 -8.54 12.88 5.69
CA LYS A 242 -7.48 12.64 4.69
C LYS A 242 -8.02 12.13 3.34
N GLY A 243 -9.23 12.56 2.98
CA GLY A 243 -9.93 12.19 1.74
C GLY A 243 -10.67 10.85 1.82
N TYR A 244 -10.69 10.15 2.97
CA TYR A 244 -11.46 8.92 3.15
C TYR A 244 -12.96 9.20 3.36
N PRO A 245 -13.84 8.22 3.12
CA PRO A 245 -15.30 8.39 3.21
C PRO A 245 -15.82 8.50 4.65
N ALA A 246 -15.57 9.63 5.30
CA ALA A 246 -16.13 9.98 6.60
C ALA A 246 -17.55 10.58 6.47
N PRO A 247 -18.37 10.56 7.54
CA PRO A 247 -19.70 11.19 7.52
C PRO A 247 -19.69 12.67 7.09
N VAL A 248 -18.73 13.46 7.59
CA VAL A 248 -18.56 14.87 7.21
C VAL A 248 -18.26 15.02 5.72
N HIS A 249 -17.37 14.18 5.19
CA HIS A 249 -16.99 14.19 3.78
C HIS A 249 -18.19 13.86 2.87
N ARG A 250 -18.98 12.85 3.24
CA ARG A 250 -20.21 12.46 2.52
C ARG A 250 -21.25 13.57 2.52
N ALA A 251 -21.47 14.21 3.67
CA ALA A 251 -22.39 15.33 3.79
C ALA A 251 -21.94 16.52 2.92
N ALA A 252 -20.64 16.85 2.96
CA ALA A 252 -20.06 17.92 2.14
C ALA A 252 -20.23 17.65 0.64
N LEU A 253 -20.00 16.41 0.19
CA LEU A 253 -20.24 16.02 -1.20
C LEU A 253 -21.71 16.17 -1.61
N ALA A 254 -22.65 15.81 -0.73
CA ALA A 254 -24.08 15.97 -1.01
C ALA A 254 -24.51 17.44 -1.10
N THR A 255 -23.86 18.33 -0.34
CA THR A 255 -24.19 19.77 -0.31
C THR A 255 -23.45 20.59 -1.37
N HIS A 256 -22.17 20.29 -1.62
CA HIS A 256 -21.27 21.12 -2.42
C HIS A 256 -20.82 20.47 -3.74
N GLY A 257 -21.15 19.19 -3.97
CA GLY A 257 -20.59 18.42 -5.08
C GLY A 257 -19.12 18.02 -4.84
N PRO A 258 -18.45 17.40 -5.83
CA PRO A 258 -17.02 17.14 -5.78
C PRO A 258 -16.19 18.41 -6.06
N CYS A 259 -14.96 18.45 -5.55
CA CYS A 259 -13.95 19.48 -5.77
C CYS A 259 -12.78 18.96 -6.61
N ALA A 260 -11.81 19.84 -6.91
CA ALA A 260 -10.70 19.58 -7.83
C ALA A 260 -9.79 18.39 -7.45
N ILE A 261 -9.80 17.95 -6.19
CA ILE A 261 -8.97 16.82 -5.73
C ILE A 261 -9.76 15.52 -5.54
N HIS A 262 -11.05 15.49 -5.87
CA HIS A 262 -11.85 14.26 -5.84
C HIS A 262 -11.57 13.37 -7.04
N ARG A 263 -11.66 12.06 -6.83
CA ARG A 263 -11.59 11.04 -7.89
C ARG A 263 -13.00 10.80 -8.42
N LEU A 264 -13.32 11.23 -9.63
CA LEU A 264 -14.67 11.24 -10.16
C LEU A 264 -15.11 9.87 -10.70
N SER A 265 -14.17 9.02 -11.11
CA SER A 265 -14.46 7.73 -11.76
C SER A 265 -14.94 6.64 -10.80
N TRP A 266 -14.59 6.74 -9.51
CA TRP A 266 -14.69 5.62 -8.56
C TRP A 266 -15.46 5.91 -7.27
N SER A 267 -15.91 7.15 -7.06
CA SER A 267 -16.05 7.63 -5.69
C SER A 267 -17.47 7.95 -5.19
N PHE A 268 -18.51 8.07 -6.04
CA PHE A 268 -19.73 8.76 -5.58
C PHE A 268 -21.09 8.13 -5.92
N THR A 269 -21.19 7.21 -6.89
CA THR A 269 -22.50 6.90 -7.49
C THR A 269 -23.39 5.93 -6.72
N GLU A 270 -22.87 5.06 -5.86
CA GLU A 270 -23.73 4.13 -5.09
C GLU A 270 -24.23 4.70 -3.75
N ALA A 271 -23.71 5.84 -3.28
CA ALA A 271 -23.93 6.31 -1.90
C ALA A 271 -24.48 7.74 -1.77
N LEU A 272 -24.74 8.45 -2.88
CA LEU A 272 -25.37 9.76 -2.86
C LEU A 272 -26.77 9.65 -3.49
N PRO A 273 -27.85 9.94 -2.75
CA PRO A 273 -29.19 10.02 -3.35
C PRO A 273 -29.22 11.17 -4.36
N ASP A 274 -29.60 10.86 -5.60
CA ASP A 274 -30.00 11.76 -6.69
C ASP A 274 -29.19 13.08 -6.80
N ALA A 275 -27.86 12.99 -6.80
CA ALA A 275 -27.03 14.13 -7.16
C ALA A 275 -27.04 14.29 -8.69
N GLU A 276 -27.58 15.41 -9.18
CA GLU A 276 -27.47 15.85 -10.59
C GLU A 276 -25.99 15.79 -11.04
N PRO A 277 -25.70 15.36 -12.28
CA PRO A 277 -24.33 15.31 -12.79
C PRO A 277 -23.72 16.71 -12.78
N VAL A 278 -22.64 16.85 -12.01
CA VAL A 278 -21.93 18.13 -11.85
C VAL A 278 -21.11 18.42 -13.11
N PRO A 279 -21.13 19.64 -13.66
CA PRO A 279 -20.31 20.01 -14.81
C PRO A 279 -18.82 19.88 -14.48
N SER A 280 -18.04 19.39 -15.45
CA SER A 280 -16.57 19.30 -15.37
C SER A 280 -15.95 20.62 -14.91
N ALA A 281 -15.47 20.68 -13.66
CA ALA A 281 -14.79 21.84 -13.13
C ALA A 281 -13.32 21.84 -13.56
N ALA A 282 -12.83 23.01 -13.98
CA ALA A 282 -11.56 23.24 -14.65
C ALA A 282 -10.32 22.67 -13.93
N HIS A 283 -9.46 22.03 -14.74
CA HIS A 283 -8.28 21.23 -14.36
C HIS A 283 -7.02 22.01 -13.94
N SER A 284 -7.05 23.31 -13.64
CA SER A 284 -5.82 24.13 -13.65
C SER A 284 -5.01 24.19 -12.34
N ASP A 285 -5.60 24.01 -11.16
CA ASP A 285 -4.91 24.45 -9.92
C ASP A 285 -4.28 23.30 -9.10
N ALA A 286 -4.72 22.06 -9.27
CA ALA A 286 -4.22 20.92 -8.49
C ALA A 286 -2.81 20.43 -8.92
N SER A 287 -2.45 20.62 -10.19
CA SER A 287 -1.15 20.19 -10.75
C SER A 287 0.00 21.03 -10.21
N THR A 288 -0.18 22.36 -10.13
CA THR A 288 0.80 23.31 -9.59
C THR A 288 1.04 23.09 -8.09
N ALA A 289 -0.02 22.81 -7.33
CA ALA A 289 0.09 22.48 -5.91
C ALA A 289 0.93 21.21 -5.70
N LEU A 290 0.64 20.11 -6.41
CA LEU A 290 1.38 18.85 -6.28
C LEU A 290 2.83 18.92 -6.78
N ALA A 291 3.11 19.69 -7.85
CA ALA A 291 4.46 19.93 -8.34
C ALA A 291 5.31 20.72 -7.32
N THR A 292 4.71 21.70 -6.64
CA THR A 292 5.34 22.48 -5.55
C THR A 292 5.62 21.60 -4.32
N TYR A 293 4.76 20.62 -4.01
CA TYR A 293 4.99 19.69 -2.90
C TYR A 293 6.04 18.62 -3.18
N SER A 294 6.16 18.15 -4.43
CA SER A 294 7.22 17.21 -4.84
C SER A 294 8.63 17.79 -4.66
N THR A 295 8.77 19.12 -4.70
CA THR A 295 10.03 19.84 -4.46
C THR A 295 10.25 20.18 -2.99
N ALA A 296 9.18 20.40 -2.20
CA ALA A 296 9.28 20.83 -0.80
C ALA A 296 9.57 19.70 0.21
N PHE A 297 9.35 18.43 -0.15
CA PHE A 297 9.53 17.26 0.73
C PHE A 297 10.53 16.22 0.21
N ALA A 298 11.22 16.51 -0.89
CA ALA A 298 12.51 15.89 -1.13
C ALA A 298 13.45 16.41 -0.03
N GLY A 299 14.03 15.52 0.78
CA GLY A 299 14.92 15.92 1.87
C GLY A 299 16.02 16.87 1.38
N PRO A 300 16.58 17.71 2.26
CA PRO A 300 17.45 18.84 1.91
C PRO A 300 18.79 18.48 1.23
N ASP A 301 19.06 17.22 0.86
CA ASP A 301 20.33 16.78 0.26
C ASP A 301 20.14 15.84 -0.94
N THR A 302 19.52 16.34 -2.01
CA THR A 302 19.60 15.74 -3.36
C THR A 302 20.43 16.58 -4.33
N THR A 303 21.40 17.33 -3.80
CA THR A 303 22.44 17.99 -4.60
C THR A 303 23.66 17.09 -4.77
N LEU A 304 23.85 16.61 -6.00
CA LEU A 304 25.12 16.29 -6.67
C LEU A 304 26.16 15.43 -5.93
N PHE A 305 26.30 14.17 -6.36
CA PHE A 305 27.59 13.55 -6.70
C PHE A 305 27.42 12.54 -7.83
#